data_AF-A0A7V2HCB5-F1
#
_entry.id   AF-A0A7V2HCB5-F1
#
_cell.length_a   1.000
_cell.length_b   1.000
_cell.length_c   1.000
_cell.angle_alpha   90.00
_cell.angle_beta   90.00
_cell.angle_gamma   90.00
#
_symmetry.space_group_name_H-M   'P 1'
#
loop_
_entity.id
_entity.type
_entity.pdbx_description
1 polymer ?
#
loop_
_entity_poly.entity_id
_entity_poly.type
_entity_poly.pdbx_seq_one_letter_code
_entity_poly.pdbx_strand_id
1 'polypeptide(L)' 'MNCPICSKPADHSRYRPFCSERCSLIDLDNWMSGRYAIPAVEQDAGEDVPGPSPIPPEQHDA' A
#
# COMPACT_ATOMS: atom_id res chain seq x y z
N MET A 1 1.92 14.47 -10.42
CA MET A 1 1.91 13.09 -9.88
C MET A 1 2.42 12.17 -10.96
N ASN A 2 3.34 11.26 -10.61
CA ASN A 2 4.00 10.38 -11.56
C ASN A 2 3.39 8.98 -11.48
N CYS A 3 3.41 8.26 -12.61
CA CYS A 3 2.92 6.89 -12.69
C CYS A 3 3.70 5.99 -11.71
N PRO A 4 3.05 5.25 -10.80
CA PRO A 4 3.74 4.42 -9.82
C PRO A 4 4.44 3.20 -10.43
N ILE A 5 4.11 2.85 -11.68
CA ILE A 5 4.67 1.68 -12.39
C ILE A 5 5.94 2.01 -13.18
N CYS A 6 6.04 3.22 -13.75
CA CYS A 6 7.15 3.56 -14.65
C CYS A 6 7.69 5.00 -14.49
N SER A 7 7.21 5.75 -13.50
CA SER A 7 7.65 7.10 -13.14
C SER A 7 7.42 8.20 -14.19
N LYS A 8 6.80 7.88 -15.34
CA LYS A 8 6.40 8.88 -16.35
C LYS A 8 5.26 9.77 -15.84
N PRO A 9 5.11 11.01 -16.37
CA PRO A 9 3.97 11.86 -16.05
C PRO A 9 2.63 11.16 -16.31
N ALA A 10 1.73 11.17 -15.33
CA ALA A 10 0.38 10.60 -15.46
C ALA A 10 -0.58 11.61 -16.10
N ASP A 11 -0.33 11.99 -17.35
CA ASP A 11 -1.08 13.07 -18.04
C ASP A 11 -2.39 12.59 -18.66
N HIS A 12 -2.55 11.29 -18.84
CA HIS A 12 -3.76 10.70 -19.41
C HIS A 12 -4.89 10.61 -18.37
N SER A 13 -5.90 11.49 -18.47
CA SER A 13 -6.97 11.61 -17.47
C SER A 13 -7.70 10.30 -17.16
N ARG A 14 -8.00 9.48 -18.18
CA ARG A 14 -8.70 8.19 -18.03
C ARG A 14 -7.94 7.17 -17.16
N TYR A 15 -6.61 7.20 -17.16
CA TYR A 15 -5.79 6.15 -16.56
C TYR A 15 -5.12 6.59 -15.26
N ARG A 16 -5.39 7.81 -14.76
CA ARG A 16 -4.82 8.27 -13.50
C ARG A 16 -5.12 7.27 -12.36
N PRO A 17 -4.13 6.90 -11.53
CA PRO A 17 -2.80 7.52 -11.36
C PRO A 17 -1.70 7.04 -12.34
N PHE A 18 -2.02 6.21 -13.33
CA PHE A 18 -1.08 5.65 -14.29
C PHE A 18 -0.93 6.52 -15.56
N CYS A 19 0.17 6.32 -16.30
CA CYS A 19 0.38 7.01 -17.57
C CYS A 19 -0.34 6.36 -18.77
N SER A 20 -0.79 5.10 -18.65
CA SER A 20 -1.44 4.35 -19.73
C SER A 20 -2.19 3.12 -19.21
N GLU A 21 -3.07 2.56 -20.04
CA GLU A 21 -3.75 1.27 -19.82
C GLU A 21 -2.76 0.13 -19.52
N ARG A 22 -1.63 0.09 -20.25
CA ARG A 22 -0.59 -0.92 -19.99
C ARG A 22 -0.09 -0.86 -18.56
N CYS A 23 0.11 0.34 -18.00
CA CYS A 23 0.58 0.47 -16.62
C CYS A 23 -0.52 0.09 -15.61
N SER A 24 -1.79 0.40 -15.88
CA SER A 24 -2.88 -0.04 -14.99
C SER A 24 -3.03 -1.57 -14.98
N LEU A 25 -2.83 -2.23 -16.12
CA LEU A 25 -2.88 -3.70 -16.20
C LEU A 25 -1.70 -4.38 -15.50
N ILE A 26 -0.50 -3.78 -15.55
CA ILE A 26 0.66 -4.28 -14.80
C ILE A 26 0.44 -4.16 -13.30
N ASP A 27 -0.12 -3.05 -12.83
CA ASP A 27 -0.47 -2.87 -11.42
C ASP A 27 -1.47 -3.96 -10.97
N LEU A 28 -2.51 -4.19 -11.78
CA LEU A 28 -3.48 -5.26 -11.54
C LEU A 28 -2.82 -6.65 -11.48
N ASP A 29 -1.90 -6.96 -12.39
CA ASP A 29 -1.13 -8.21 -12.37
C ASP A 29 -0.29 -8.35 -11.09
N ASN A 30 0.33 -7.28 -10.62
CA ASN A 30 1.08 -7.29 -9.36
C ASN A 30 0.17 -7.63 -8.15
N TRP A 31 -1.06 -7.10 -8.14
CA TRP A 31 -2.06 -7.46 -7.13
C TRP A 31 -2.46 -8.93 -7.23
N MET A 32 -2.84 -9.40 -8.42
CA MET A 32 -3.31 -10.77 -8.62
C MET A 32 -2.21 -11.81 -8.40
N SER A 33 -0.96 -11.47 -8.72
CA SER A 33 0.21 -12.31 -8.52
C SER A 33 0.74 -12.29 -7.08
N GLY A 34 0.16 -11.49 -6.18
CA GLY A 34 0.62 -11.38 -4.80
C GLY A 34 1.98 -10.66 -4.66
N ARG A 35 2.42 -9.90 -5.66
CA ARG A 35 3.69 -9.15 -5.60
C ARG A 35 3.65 -8.02 -4.58
N TYR A 36 2.46 -7.52 -4.25
CA TYR A 36 2.23 -6.54 -3.19
C TYR A 36 1.99 -7.19 -1.81
N ALA A 37 2.53 -8.39 -1.57
CA ALA A 37 2.45 -9.03 -0.26
C ALA A 37 3.37 -8.34 0.75
N ILE A 38 2.87 -8.19 1.98
CA ILE A 38 3.67 -7.82 3.14
C ILE A 38 4.26 -9.11 3.70
N PRO A 39 5.60 -9.24 3.81
CA PRO A 39 6.21 -10.44 4.36
C PRO A 39 5.74 -10.66 5.80
N ALA A 40 5.39 -11.91 6.14
CA ALA A 40 5.16 -12.29 7.52
C ALA A 40 6.52 -12.29 8.25
N VAL A 41 6.58 -11.61 9.39
CA VAL A 41 7.64 -11.83 10.36
C VAL A 41 7.16 -12.97 11.24
N GLU A 42 7.87 -14.10 11.23
CA GLU A 42 7.64 -15.14 12.24
C GLU A 42 7.94 -14.49 13.60
N GLN A 43 6.88 -14.19 14.34
CA GLN A 43 7.01 -13.89 15.76
C GLN A 43 7.31 -15.24 16.40
N ASP A 44 8.55 -15.42 16.86
CA ASP A 44 8.91 -16.59 17.66
C ASP A 44 7.88 -16.66 18.79
N ALA A 45 7.16 -17.79 18.87
CA ALA A 45 6.09 -17.98 19.85
C ALA A 45 6.72 -18.15 21.23
N GLY A 46 7.22 -17.07 21.79
CA GLY A 46 8.10 -17.09 22.95
C GLY A 46 8.28 -15.77 23.69
N GLU A 47 7.90 -14.62 23.15
CA GLU A 47 7.93 -13.36 23.91
C GLU A 47 6.68 -12.52 23.65
N ASP A 48 6.03 -12.15 24.75
CA ASP A 48 4.88 -11.26 24.87
C ASP A 48 5.24 -9.89 24.29
N VAL A 49 5.16 -9.72 22.97
CA VAL A 49 5.26 -8.41 22.33
C VAL A 49 3.86 -7.79 22.42
N PRO A 50 3.63 -6.77 23.27
CA PRO A 50 2.35 -6.10 23.28
C PRO A 50 2.18 -5.48 21.89
N GLY A 51 1.09 -5.84 21.20
CA GLY A 51 0.67 -5.14 19.99
C GLY A 51 0.58 -3.62 20.23
N PRO A 52 0.52 -2.80 19.16
CA PRO A 52 0.41 -1.35 19.33
C PRO A 52 -0.71 -1.05 20.33
N SER A 53 -0.35 -0.45 21.46
CA SER A 53 -1.29 -0.16 22.54
C SER A 53 -2.45 0.64 21.95
N PRO A 54 -3.71 0.32 22.28
CA PRO A 54 -4.84 1.12 21.82
C PRO A 54 -4.59 2.57 22.23
N ILE A 55 -4.56 3.46 21.23
CA ILE A 55 -4.41 4.90 21.44
C ILE A 55 -5.58 5.32 22.34
N PRO A 56 -5.33 5.88 23.55
CA PRO A 56 -6.41 6.38 24.39
C PRO A 56 -7.23 7.40 23.61
N PRO A 57 -8.56 7.46 23.77
CA PRO A 57 -9.35 8.49 23.10
C PRO A 57 -8.79 9.85 23.52
N GLU A 58 -8.32 10.63 22.55
CA GLU A 58 -7.90 12.02 22.77
C GLU A 58 -9.07 12.72 23.46
N GLN A 59 -8.83 13.20 24.69
CA GLN A 59 -9.75 14.10 25.33
C GLN A 59 -9.75 15.37 24.47
N HIS A 60 -10.81 15.54 23.69
CA HIS A 60 -11.14 16.85 23.15
C HIS A 60 -11.51 17.72 24.36
N ASP A 61 -10.53 18.47 24.83
CA ASP A 61 -10.76 19.59 25.74
C ASP A 61 -11.70 20.59 25.04
N ALA A 62 -12.77 20.94 25.75
CA ALA A 62 -13.82 21.88 25.34
C ALA A 62 -13.37 23.34 25.46
#